data_AF-A0A970IZ17-F1
#
_entry.id   AF-A0A970IZ17-F1
#
_cell.length_a   1.000
_cell.length_b   1.000
_cell.length_c   1.000
_cell.angle_alpha   90.00
_cell.angle_beta   90.00
_cell.angle_gamma   90.00
#
_symmetry.space_group_name_H-M   'P 1'
#
loop_
_entity.id
_entity.type
_entity.pdbx_description
1 polymer ?
#
loop_
_entity_poly.entity_id
_entity_poly.type
_entity_poly.pdbx_seq_one_letter_code
_entity_poly.pdbx_strand_id
1 'polypeptide(L)'
;FQNRIHEDGLLLYNSSLIDKEKVTFKNSYGIPVNDLANQLGNPKVINMIMLGAYLELRKTYNLENILHTLQQHLGERKKDLLDINIKAIEAGRKYIMELML
;
A
#
# COMPACT_ATOMS: atom_id res chain seq x y z
N PHE A 1 -10.69 8.26 15.18
CA PHE A 1 -10.91 7.93 13.75
C PHE A 1 -11.39 6.49 13.57
N GLN A 2 -10.83 5.51 14.29
CA GLN A 2 -11.27 4.10 14.23
C GLN A 2 -12.79 3.93 14.49
N ASN A 3 -13.36 4.68 15.44
CA ASN A 3 -14.81 4.66 15.74
C ASN A 3 -15.70 5.29 14.66
N ARG A 4 -15.14 5.81 13.56
CA ARG A 4 -15.88 6.34 12.40
C ARG A 4 -15.85 5.39 11.21
N ILE A 5 -15.17 4.26 11.33
CA ILE A 5 -15.09 3.24 10.29
C ILE A 5 -16.31 2.35 10.45
N HIS A 6 -17.02 2.07 9.35
CA HIS A 6 -18.10 1.10 9.32
C HIS A 6 -17.63 -0.25 9.87
N GLU A 7 -18.50 -1.07 10.47
CA GLU A 7 -18.10 -2.35 11.09
C GLU A 7 -17.40 -3.30 10.11
N ASP A 8 -17.87 -3.35 8.85
CA ASP A 8 -17.24 -4.09 7.74
C ASP A 8 -16.14 -3.29 7.00
N GLY A 9 -15.78 -2.13 7.52
CA GLY A 9 -14.76 -1.27 6.95
C GLY A 9 -13.37 -1.90 7.03
N LEU A 10 -12.40 -1.22 6.40
CA LEU A 10 -11.01 -1.66 6.39
C LEU A 10 -10.14 -0.51 6.89
N LEU A 11 -9.28 -0.80 7.86
CA LEU A 11 -8.30 0.15 8.38
C LEU A 11 -6.89 -0.28 7.97
N LEU A 12 -6.28 0.43 7.03
CA LEU A 12 -4.83 0.34 6.80
C LEU A 12 -4.14 1.47 7.54
N TYR A 13 -3.00 1.18 8.16
CA TYR A 13 -2.21 2.19 8.84
C TYR A 13 -0.71 1.94 8.69
N ASN A 14 0.06 3.03 8.80
CA ASN A 14 1.52 2.96 8.81
C ASN A 14 2.00 2.46 10.19
N SER A 15 2.40 1.19 10.28
CA SER A 15 2.90 0.61 11.53
C SER A 15 4.30 1.08 11.90
N SER A 16 5.00 1.77 10.99
CA SER A 16 6.26 2.45 11.32
C SER A 16 6.04 3.69 12.20
N LEU A 17 4.80 4.20 12.30
CA LEU A 17 4.45 5.39 13.08
C LEU A 17 3.39 5.15 14.17
N ILE A 18 2.64 4.06 14.05
CA ILE A 18 1.52 3.75 14.95
C ILE A 18 1.74 2.36 15.53
N ASP A 19 1.81 2.31 16.87
CA ASP A 19 1.91 1.05 17.61
C ASP A 19 0.64 0.21 17.44
N LYS A 20 0.81 -1.09 17.20
CA LYS A 20 -0.30 -2.03 16.95
C LYS A 20 -1.27 -2.09 18.12
N GLU A 21 -0.80 -1.96 19.35
CA GLU A 21 -1.58 -1.99 20.58
C GLU A 21 -2.59 -0.84 20.68
N LYS A 22 -2.35 0.26 19.95
CA LYS A 22 -3.26 1.41 19.87
C LYS A 22 -4.36 1.24 18.82
N VAL A 23 -4.33 0.17 18.03
CA VAL A 23 -5.30 -0.12 16.97
C VAL A 23 -6.20 -1.27 17.40
N THR A 24 -7.44 -0.96 17.73
CA THR A 24 -8.42 -1.92 18.26
C THR A 24 -9.46 -2.34 17.22
N PHE A 25 -9.48 -1.70 16.05
CA PHE A 25 -10.43 -2.04 14.99
C PHE A 25 -10.14 -3.43 14.42
N LYS A 26 -11.17 -4.29 14.40
CA LYS A 26 -11.06 -5.72 14.06
C LYS A 26 -10.42 -5.96 12.70
N ASN A 27 -10.87 -5.25 11.67
CA ASN A 27 -10.37 -5.42 10.31
C ASN A 27 -9.30 -4.37 10.01
N SER A 28 -8.17 -4.47 10.71
CA SER A 28 -7.05 -3.55 10.58
C SER A 28 -5.74 -4.25 10.20
N TYR A 29 -4.96 -3.59 9.35
CA TYR A 29 -3.67 -4.07 8.86
C TYR A 29 -2.64 -2.96 9.04
N GLY A 30 -1.60 -3.26 9.82
CA GLY A 30 -0.44 -2.40 10.00
C GLY A 30 0.63 -2.77 8.99
N ILE A 31 1.09 -1.79 8.22
CA ILE A 31 2.09 -1.99 7.18
C ILE A 31 3.28 -1.04 7.43
N PRO A 32 4.52 -1.56 7.50
CA PRO A 32 5.70 -0.77 7.82
C PRO A 32 6.23 -0.07 6.56
N VAL A 33 5.44 0.88 6.03
CA VAL A 33 5.73 1.50 4.72
C VAL A 33 7.06 2.21 4.66
N ASN A 34 7.53 2.77 5.78
CA ASN A 34 8.81 3.47 5.80
C ASN A 34 9.95 2.48 5.55
N ASP A 35 9.90 1.32 6.22
CA ASP A 35 10.92 0.28 6.06
C ASP A 35 10.90 -0.32 4.66
N LEU A 36 9.70 -0.63 4.15
CA LEU A 36 9.52 -1.13 2.78
C LEU A 36 10.00 -0.11 1.73
N ALA A 37 9.71 1.19 1.91
CA ALA A 37 10.18 2.23 1.00
C ALA A 37 11.69 2.43 1.06
N ASN A 38 12.28 2.31 2.25
CA ASN A 38 13.73 2.36 2.45
C ASN A 38 14.44 1.18 1.78
N GLN A 39 13.88 -0.03 1.87
CA GLN A 39 14.39 -1.22 1.16
C GLN A 39 14.36 -1.05 -0.37
N LEU A 40 13.37 -0.30 -0.89
CA LEU A 40 13.28 0.05 -2.30
C LEU A 40 14.19 1.22 -2.70
N GLY A 41 14.92 1.84 -1.75
CA GLY A 41 15.82 2.97 -2.00
C GLY A 41 15.10 4.28 -2.31
N ASN A 42 13.79 4.39 -2.05
CA ASN A 42 13.03 5.60 -2.31
C ASN A 42 11.98 5.85 -1.22
N PRO A 43 12.27 6.69 -0.20
CA PRO A 43 11.32 6.96 0.89
C PRO A 43 10.04 7.67 0.44
N LYS A 44 9.95 8.17 -0.80
CA LYS A 44 8.77 8.89 -1.31
C LYS A 44 7.66 7.97 -1.80
N VAL A 45 7.89 6.65 -1.91
CA VAL A 45 6.89 5.71 -2.48
C VAL A 45 5.96 5.05 -1.45
N ILE A 46 5.94 5.53 -0.20
CA ILE A 46 5.11 4.98 0.88
C ILE A 46 3.62 4.89 0.52
N ASN A 47 3.09 5.85 -0.23
CA ASN A 47 1.69 5.87 -0.63
C ASN A 47 1.37 4.78 -1.65
N MET A 48 2.33 4.42 -2.51
CA MET A 48 2.17 3.34 -3.47
C MET A 48 2.22 1.98 -2.80
N ILE A 49 3.02 1.83 -1.75
CA ILE A 49 3.00 0.64 -0.89
C ILE A 49 1.62 0.50 -0.25
N MET A 50 1.02 1.60 0.24
CA MET A 50 -0.35 1.55 0.77
C MET A 50 -1.40 1.22 -0.27
N LEU A 51 -1.27 1.77 -1.47
CA LEU A 51 -2.16 1.43 -2.57
C LEU A 51 -2.08 -0.07 -2.88
N GLY A 52 -0.87 -0.63 -2.98
CA GLY A 52 -0.67 -2.07 -3.18
C GLY A 52 -1.34 -2.93 -2.10
N ALA A 53 -1.11 -2.59 -0.83
CA ALA A 53 -1.74 -3.29 0.29
C ALA A 53 -3.27 -3.24 0.22
N TYR A 54 -3.84 -2.06 -0.07
CA TYR A 54 -5.29 -1.88 -0.22
C TYR A 54 -5.87 -2.73 -1.34
N LEU A 55 -5.22 -2.76 -2.51
CA LEU A 55 -5.66 -3.53 -3.68
C LEU A 55 -5.67 -5.03 -3.40
N GLU A 56 -4.64 -5.52 -2.71
CA GLU A 56 -4.55 -6.94 -2.33
C GLU A 56 -5.67 -7.35 -1.38
N LEU A 57 -5.97 -6.52 -0.37
CA LEU A 57 -7.04 -6.77 0.60
C LEU A 57 -8.44 -6.72 -0.01
N ARG A 58 -8.65 -5.84 -0.98
CA ARG A 58 -9.94 -5.72 -1.67
C ARG A 58 -10.15 -6.80 -2.72
N LYS A 59 -9.09 -7.50 -3.16
CA LYS A 59 -9.12 -8.43 -4.30
C LYS A 59 -9.73 -7.79 -5.56
N THR A 60 -9.68 -6.46 -5.64
CA THR A 60 -10.16 -5.66 -6.75
C THR A 60 -8.96 -5.11 -7.48
N TYR A 61 -8.44 -5.84 -8.47
CA TYR A 61 -7.47 -5.25 -9.38
C TYR A 61 -7.42 -5.99 -10.71
N ASN A 62 -7.35 -5.22 -11.79
CA ASN A 62 -6.57 -5.58 -12.95
C ASN A 62 -5.28 -4.77 -12.86
N LEU A 63 -4.14 -5.44 -12.65
CA LEU A 63 -2.84 -4.79 -12.52
C LEU A 63 -2.55 -3.94 -13.76
N GLU A 64 -2.90 -4.41 -14.95
CA GLU A 64 -2.71 -3.69 -16.20
C GLU A 64 -3.42 -2.33 -16.20
N ASN A 65 -4.65 -2.27 -15.68
CA ASN A 65 -5.41 -1.02 -15.60
C ASN A 65 -4.72 -0.01 -14.66
N ILE A 66 -4.22 -0.48 -13.51
CA ILE A 66 -3.52 0.38 -12.55
C ILE A 66 -2.21 0.90 -13.16
N LEU A 67 -1.47 0.03 -13.84
CA LEU A 67 -0.25 0.40 -14.56
C LEU A 67 -0.52 1.44 -15.65
N HIS A 68 -1.56 1.22 -16.44
CA HIS A 68 -1.97 2.13 -17.50
C HIS A 68 -2.36 3.50 -16.92
N THR A 69 -3.20 3.53 -15.88
CA THR A 69 -3.59 4.76 -15.20
C THR A 69 -2.39 5.50 -14.59
N LEU A 70 -1.45 4.79 -13.95
CA LEU A 70 -0.22 5.38 -13.42
C LEU A 70 0.65 5.99 -14.52
N GLN A 71 0.79 5.31 -15.65
CA GLN A 71 1.55 5.80 -16.80
C GLN A 71 0.92 7.09 -17.38
N GLN A 72 -0.40 7.15 -17.47
CA GLN A 72 -1.12 8.35 -17.91
C GLN A 72 -0.91 9.53 -16.95
N HIS A 73 -0.98 9.30 -15.63
CA HIS A 73 -0.82 10.36 -14.63
C HIS A 73 0.62 10.86 -14.46
N LEU A 74 1.61 9.97 -14.57
CA LEU A 74 3.04 10.32 -14.41
C LEU A 74 3.63 10.92 -15.69
N GLY A 75 3.02 10.63 -16.85
CA GLY A 75 3.49 11.05 -18.17
C GLY A 75 4.64 10.18 -18.71
N GLU A 76 4.76 10.11 -20.03
CA GLU A 76 5.68 9.20 -20.73
C GLU A 76 7.16 9.40 -20.41
N ARG A 77 7.55 10.59 -19.93
CA ARG A 77 8.96 10.97 -19.72
C ARG A 77 9.53 10.54 -18.35
N LYS A 78 8.76 9.85 -17.51
CA LYS A 78 9.12 9.52 -16.12
C LYS A 78 9.20 8.01 -15.87
N LYS A 79 9.88 7.28 -16.77
CA LYS A 79 10.00 5.81 -16.71
C LYS A 79 10.56 5.30 -15.38
N ASP A 80 11.63 5.89 -14.86
CA ASP A 80 12.22 5.46 -13.58
C ASP A 80 11.26 5.65 -12.40
N LEU A 81 10.43 6.70 -12.45
CA LEU A 81 9.38 6.92 -11.45
C LEU A 81 8.25 5.91 -11.62
N LEU A 82 7.88 5.54 -12.85
CA LEU A 82 6.91 4.48 -13.07
C LEU A 82 7.43 3.16 -12.47
N ASP A 83 8.64 2.75 -12.80
CA ASP A 83 9.23 1.48 -12.36
C ASP A 83 9.29 1.37 -10.83
N ILE A 84 9.70 2.43 -10.13
CA ILE A 84 9.74 2.41 -8.66
C ILE A 84 8.35 2.41 -8.03
N ASN A 85 7.36 3.10 -8.63
CA ASN A 85 5.98 3.06 -8.15
C ASN A 85 5.35 1.67 -8.34
N ILE A 86 5.68 0.96 -9.43
CA ILE A 86 5.26 -0.43 -9.67
C ILE A 86 5.82 -1.35 -8.58
N LYS A 87 7.14 -1.30 -8.35
CA LYS A 87 7.79 -2.09 -7.29
C LYS A 87 7.22 -1.79 -5.92
N ALA A 88 6.87 -0.53 -5.65
CA ALA A 88 6.22 -0.12 -4.41
C ALA A 88 4.83 -0.74 -4.23
N ILE A 89 4.01 -0.75 -5.28
CA ILE A 89 2.70 -1.43 -5.27
C ILE A 89 2.86 -2.93 -5.02
N GLU A 90 3.80 -3.57 -5.72
CA GLU A 90 4.08 -5.01 -5.55
C GLU A 90 4.55 -5.33 -4.13
N ALA A 91 5.41 -4.49 -3.55
CA ALA A 91 5.86 -4.65 -2.16
C ALA A 91 4.70 -4.60 -1.16
N GLY A 92 3.77 -3.65 -1.34
CA GLY A 92 2.57 -3.54 -0.51
C GLY A 92 1.65 -4.76 -0.64
N ARG A 93 1.44 -5.25 -1.86
CA ARG A 93 0.64 -6.45 -2.12
C ARG A 93 1.27 -7.68 -1.48
N LYS A 94 2.57 -7.90 -1.75
CA LYS A 94 3.32 -9.04 -1.22
C LYS A 94 3.30 -9.07 0.31
N TYR A 95 3.50 -7.93 0.97
CA TYR A 95 3.43 -7.84 2.42
C TYR A 95 2.08 -8.30 2.98
N ILE A 96 0.97 -7.89 2.35
CA ILE A 96 -0.37 -8.34 2.75
C ILE A 96 -0.54 -9.85 2.51
N MET A 97 -0.08 -10.38 1.37
CA MET A 97 -0.15 -11.81 1.09
C MET A 97 0.57 -12.62 2.17
N GLU A 98 1.78 -12.21 2.56
CA GLU A 98 2.58 -12.85 3.61
C GLU A 98 1.94 -12.74 5.00
N LEU A 99 1.27 -11.61 5.29
CA LEU A 99 0.58 -11.41 6.57
C LEU A 99 -0.69 -12.26 6.72
N MET A 100 -1.28 -12.72 5.61
CA MET A 100 -2.49 -13.55 5.58
C MET A 100 -2.20 -15.07 5.52
N LEU A 101 -0.92 -15.47 5.45
CA LEU A 101 -0.49 -16.87 5.58
C LEU A 101 -0.44 -17.29 7.05
#